data_AF-A0A661LJL4-F1
#
_entry.id   AF-A0A661LJL4-F1
#
_cell.length_a   1.000
_cell.length_b   1.000
_cell.length_c   1.000
_cell.angle_alpha   90.00
_cell.angle_beta   90.00
_cell.angle_gamma   90.00
#
_symmetry.space_group_name_H-M   'P 1'
#
loop_
_entity.id
_entity.type
_entity.pdbx_description
1 polymer ?
#
loop_
_entity_poly.entity_id
_entity_poly.type
_entity_poly.pdbx_seq_one_letter_code
_entity_poly.pdbx_strand_id
1 'polypeptide(L)'
;MAEVFFIHNNGRGPEKGEKFFLVPMPDKFIVKIAYPEFKKRSYRISRGEITLKNLGSGRSYRCTTVLMEDIASIAVKNLGNRINRIKAKAIARATVKYLVSKKLEKEAGKKGGQLLGLLTKVTANIASVATEQADVRHWRLLPAEIRVGRTLIPPGEYRGNIKFVDSRGAAVGSREIASFSMKKGEKRFFILRTLN
;
A
#
# COMPACT_ATOMS: atom_id res chain seq x y z
N MET A 1 -0.12 -37.06 12.98
CA MET A 1 0.43 -36.11 12.00
C MET A 1 0.85 -34.83 12.71
N ALA A 2 1.77 -34.09 12.12
CA ALA A 2 2.16 -32.73 12.47
C ALA A 2 1.77 -31.79 11.32
N GLU A 3 1.65 -30.49 11.57
CA GLU A 3 1.25 -29.51 10.57
C GLU A 3 2.30 -28.41 10.37
N VAL A 4 2.54 -28.05 9.12
CA VAL A 4 3.43 -26.94 8.78
C VAL A 4 2.68 -25.93 7.92
N PHE A 5 2.73 -24.67 8.35
CA PHE A 5 2.13 -23.52 7.69
C PHE A 5 3.22 -22.62 7.11
N PHE A 6 3.01 -22.16 5.89
CA PHE A 6 3.85 -21.20 5.18
C PHE A 6 3.05 -19.93 4.94
N ILE A 7 3.41 -18.84 5.61
CA ILE A 7 2.81 -17.53 5.40
C ILE A 7 3.78 -16.73 4.54
N HIS A 8 3.40 -16.51 3.29
CA HIS A 8 4.18 -15.77 2.31
C HIS A 8 3.58 -14.38 2.09
N ASN A 9 4.26 -13.38 2.64
CA ASN A 9 3.99 -11.97 2.42
C ASN A 9 4.63 -11.54 1.10
N ASN A 10 3.83 -11.48 0.03
CA ASN A 10 4.26 -11.24 -1.33
C ASN A 10 4.16 -9.75 -1.73
N GLY A 11 5.17 -9.24 -2.45
CA GLY A 11 5.20 -7.91 -3.04
C GLY A 11 5.08 -6.74 -2.05
N ARG A 12 5.28 -5.51 -2.50
CA ARG A 12 5.01 -4.31 -1.67
C ARG A 12 3.56 -3.88 -1.84
N GLY A 13 2.91 -3.50 -0.74
CA GLY A 13 1.57 -2.92 -0.76
C GLY A 13 1.50 -1.68 -1.66
N PRO A 14 0.28 -1.23 -1.99
CA PRO A 14 0.09 -0.14 -2.93
C PRO A 14 0.62 1.17 -2.35
N GLU A 15 1.13 2.02 -3.21
CA GLU A 15 1.65 3.32 -2.83
C GLU A 15 0.56 4.37 -2.88
N LYS A 16 0.36 5.08 -1.77
CA LYS A 16 -0.55 6.23 -1.71
C LYS A 16 0.20 7.48 -2.14
N GLY A 17 -0.24 8.10 -3.23
CA GLY A 17 0.25 9.37 -3.73
C GLY A 17 -0.83 10.47 -3.66
N GLU A 18 -0.40 11.71 -3.89
CA GLU A 18 -1.30 12.84 -4.07
C GLU A 18 -1.65 12.98 -5.56
N LYS A 19 -2.94 13.20 -5.82
CA LYS A 19 -3.42 13.82 -7.05
C LYS A 19 -4.05 15.15 -6.71
N PHE A 20 -4.06 16.07 -7.66
CA PHE A 20 -4.75 17.34 -7.51
C PHE A 20 -5.33 17.79 -8.83
N PHE A 21 -6.27 18.72 -8.75
CA PHE A 21 -6.64 19.57 -9.87
C PHE A 21 -6.56 21.03 -9.41
N LEU A 22 -6.27 21.91 -10.35
CA LEU A 22 -6.22 23.35 -10.15
C LEU A 22 -7.47 23.95 -10.80
N VAL A 23 -8.17 24.80 -10.05
CA VAL A 23 -9.36 25.50 -10.53
C VAL A 23 -9.04 26.99 -10.55
N PRO A 24 -8.88 27.60 -11.74
CA PRO A 24 -8.76 29.05 -11.84
C PRO A 24 -10.12 29.68 -11.58
N MET A 25 -10.17 30.61 -10.62
CA MET A 25 -11.35 31.39 -10.30
C MET A 25 -11.45 32.62 -11.21
N PRO A 26 -12.64 33.23 -11.38
CA PRO A 26 -12.82 34.39 -12.26
C PRO A 26 -11.91 35.57 -11.96
N ASP A 27 -11.46 35.68 -10.71
CA ASP A 27 -10.56 36.71 -10.25
C ASP A 27 -9.07 36.36 -10.42
N LYS A 28 -8.72 35.28 -11.12
CA LYS A 28 -7.38 34.71 -11.28
C LYS A 28 -6.77 34.07 -10.02
N PHE A 29 -7.56 33.88 -8.94
CA PHE A 29 -7.12 33.07 -7.82
C PHE A 29 -7.09 31.59 -8.23
N ILE A 30 -6.08 30.83 -7.80
CA ILE A 30 -5.96 29.42 -8.16
C ILE A 30 -6.31 28.57 -6.94
N VAL A 31 -7.38 27.81 -7.06
CA VAL A 31 -7.79 26.86 -6.02
C VAL A 31 -7.18 25.51 -6.34
N LYS A 32 -6.21 25.06 -5.53
CA LYS A 32 -5.73 23.67 -5.56
C LYS A 32 -6.71 22.81 -4.76
N ILE A 33 -7.08 21.65 -5.30
CA ILE A 33 -7.84 20.63 -4.57
C ILE A 33 -7.06 19.33 -4.63
N ALA A 34 -6.44 18.96 -3.51
CA ALA A 34 -5.60 17.78 -3.37
C ALA A 34 -6.38 16.60 -2.77
N TYR A 35 -6.22 15.40 -3.34
CA TYR A 35 -6.83 14.16 -2.86
C TYR A 35 -5.88 12.96 -3.04
N PRO A 36 -5.99 11.93 -2.18
CA PRO A 36 -5.11 10.78 -2.26
C PRO A 36 -5.55 9.78 -3.34
N GLU A 37 -4.59 9.02 -3.87
CA GLU A 37 -4.81 7.89 -4.76
C GLU A 37 -3.85 6.74 -4.41
N PHE A 38 -4.32 5.50 -4.43
CA PHE A 38 -3.46 4.32 -4.36
C PHE A 38 -3.06 3.84 -5.75
N LYS A 39 -1.76 3.61 -5.95
CA LYS A 39 -1.19 2.96 -7.13
C LYS A 39 -0.67 1.58 -6.75
N LYS A 40 -1.15 0.53 -7.42
CA LYS A 40 -0.64 -0.82 -7.22
C LYS A 40 0.82 -0.88 -7.67
N ARG A 41 1.64 -1.60 -6.92
CA ARG A 41 3.02 -1.92 -7.30
C ARG A 41 3.04 -3.26 -8.01
N SER A 42 3.88 -3.39 -9.02
CA SER A 42 4.09 -4.67 -9.70
C SER A 42 4.89 -5.61 -8.81
N TYR A 43 4.55 -6.90 -8.89
CA TYR A 43 5.28 -8.01 -8.30
C TYR A 43 5.14 -9.21 -9.25
N ARG A 44 6.16 -10.06 -9.30
CA ARG A 44 6.21 -11.16 -10.29
C ARG A 44 5.73 -12.50 -9.73
N ILE A 45 5.87 -12.70 -8.42
CA ILE A 45 5.63 -14.00 -7.81
C ILE A 45 4.12 -14.28 -7.76
N SER A 46 3.71 -15.42 -8.31
CA SER A 46 2.34 -15.92 -8.33
C SER A 46 2.08 -16.99 -7.28
N ARG A 47 3.09 -17.77 -6.85
CA ARG A 47 2.97 -18.76 -5.78
C ARG A 47 4.35 -19.17 -5.27
N GLY A 48 4.37 -19.75 -4.08
CA GLY A 48 5.52 -20.50 -3.55
C GLY A 48 5.27 -22.00 -3.71
N GLU A 49 6.25 -22.73 -4.22
CA GLU A 49 6.28 -24.18 -4.30
C GLU A 49 7.24 -24.69 -3.22
N ILE A 50 6.70 -25.38 -2.22
CA ILE A 50 7.45 -25.85 -1.06
C ILE A 50 7.79 -27.33 -1.26
N THR A 51 9.03 -27.69 -0.95
CA THR A 51 9.47 -29.08 -0.82
C THR A 51 10.10 -29.30 0.56
N LEU A 52 9.58 -30.26 1.33
CA LEU A 52 10.13 -30.71 2.60
C LEU A 52 10.63 -32.15 2.44
N LYS A 53 11.86 -32.42 2.87
CA LYS A 53 12.46 -33.76 2.87
C LYS A 53 12.66 -34.21 4.32
N ASN A 54 12.07 -35.35 4.67
CA ASN A 54 12.31 -36.02 5.94
C ASN A 54 13.72 -36.61 5.93
N LEU A 55 14.54 -36.29 6.93
CA LEU A 55 15.94 -36.71 6.99
C LEU A 55 16.11 -38.17 7.40
N GLY A 56 15.17 -38.75 8.16
CA GLY A 56 15.22 -40.15 8.58
C GLY A 56 14.72 -41.12 7.52
N SER A 57 13.57 -40.82 6.88
CA SER A 57 12.95 -41.69 5.86
C SER A 57 13.32 -41.34 4.43
N GLY A 58 13.94 -40.18 4.18
CA GLY A 58 14.23 -39.68 2.84
C GLY A 58 13.01 -39.19 2.05
N ARG A 59 11.79 -39.42 2.54
CA ARG A 59 10.53 -39.07 1.85
C ARG A 59 10.36 -37.56 1.72
N SER A 60 9.87 -37.12 0.56
CA SER A 60 9.56 -35.71 0.29
C SER A 60 8.06 -35.43 0.31
N TYR A 61 7.70 -34.24 0.79
CA TYR A 61 6.37 -33.69 0.86
C TYR A 61 6.36 -32.35 0.12
N ARG A 62 5.36 -32.11 -0.72
CA ARG A 62 5.24 -30.88 -1.50
C ARG A 62 3.91 -30.21 -1.24
N CYS A 63 3.92 -28.89 -1.18
CA CYS A 63 2.70 -28.09 -1.17
C CYS A 63 2.95 -26.75 -1.86
N THR A 64 1.88 -26.05 -2.21
CA THR A 64 1.96 -24.72 -2.81
C THR A 64 1.25 -23.69 -1.96
N THR A 65 1.68 -22.43 -2.02
CA THR A 65 0.91 -21.34 -1.42
C THR A 65 -0.27 -20.95 -2.31
N VAL A 66 -1.42 -20.70 -1.68
CA VAL A 66 -2.61 -20.14 -2.32
C VAL A 66 -2.82 -18.70 -1.87
N LEU A 67 -3.46 -17.87 -2.70
CA LEU A 67 -3.82 -16.51 -2.31
C LEU A 67 -4.82 -16.58 -1.15
N MET A 68 -4.46 -16.02 0.00
CA MET A 68 -5.37 -15.85 1.13
C MET A 68 -6.01 -14.47 1.06
N GLU A 69 -5.21 -13.42 0.86
CA GLU A 69 -5.71 -12.05 0.85
C GLU A 69 -4.95 -11.15 -0.14
N ASP A 70 -5.68 -10.40 -0.97
CA ASP A 70 -5.13 -9.37 -1.86
C ASP A 70 -5.25 -7.99 -1.19
N ILE A 71 -4.28 -7.72 -0.32
CA ILE A 71 -4.18 -6.47 0.45
C ILE A 71 -4.14 -5.25 -0.47
N ALA A 72 -3.47 -5.35 -1.63
CA ALA A 72 -3.36 -4.25 -2.57
C ALA A 72 -4.72 -3.89 -3.20
N SER A 73 -5.50 -4.87 -3.63
CA SER A 73 -6.84 -4.65 -4.15
C SER A 73 -7.79 -4.13 -3.07
N ILE A 74 -7.72 -4.66 -1.84
CA ILE A 74 -8.53 -4.18 -0.72
C ILE A 74 -8.25 -2.70 -0.45
N ALA A 75 -6.99 -2.30 -0.37
CA ALA A 75 -6.62 -0.91 -0.08
C ALA A 75 -7.12 0.06 -1.15
N VAL A 76 -7.00 -0.31 -2.44
CA VAL A 76 -7.54 0.47 -3.56
C VAL A 76 -9.07 0.59 -3.47
N LYS A 77 -9.77 -0.53 -3.26
CA LYS A 77 -11.24 -0.55 -3.14
C LYS A 77 -11.71 0.27 -1.94
N ASN A 78 -11.05 0.11 -0.78
CA ASN A 78 -11.39 0.86 0.43
C ASN A 78 -11.24 2.37 0.23
N LEU A 79 -10.17 2.82 -0.41
CA LEU A 79 -10.00 4.24 -0.74
C LEU A 79 -11.07 4.72 -1.73
N GLY A 80 -11.34 3.93 -2.78
CA GLY A 80 -12.40 4.22 -3.75
C GLY A 80 -13.75 4.43 -3.10
N ASN A 81 -14.15 3.57 -2.15
CA ASN A 81 -15.44 3.66 -1.46
C ASN A 81 -15.63 4.98 -0.68
N ARG A 82 -14.53 5.63 -0.26
CA ARG A 82 -14.59 6.89 0.51
C ARG A 82 -14.07 8.11 -0.26
N ILE A 83 -13.63 7.95 -1.51
CA ILE A 83 -12.90 9.00 -2.22
C ILE A 83 -13.76 10.24 -2.45
N ASN A 84 -15.05 10.07 -2.72
CA ASN A 84 -15.97 11.19 -2.96
C ASN A 84 -16.13 12.06 -1.71
N ARG A 85 -16.26 11.44 -0.54
CA ARG A 85 -16.29 12.14 0.75
C ARG A 85 -14.97 12.88 1.03
N ILE A 86 -13.83 12.30 0.66
CA ILE A 86 -12.52 12.96 0.82
C ILE A 86 -12.43 14.17 -0.12
N LYS A 87 -12.83 14.02 -1.40
CA LYS A 87 -12.86 15.12 -2.36
C LYS A 87 -13.79 16.25 -1.92
N ALA A 88 -14.98 15.94 -1.42
CA ALA A 88 -15.90 16.94 -0.89
C ALA A 88 -15.29 17.75 0.27
N LYS A 89 -14.60 17.08 1.20
CA LYS A 89 -13.87 17.76 2.28
C LYS A 89 -12.72 18.63 1.76
N ALA A 90 -11.98 18.15 0.77
CA ALA A 90 -10.90 18.91 0.14
C ALA A 90 -11.44 20.17 -0.57
N ILE A 91 -12.55 20.04 -1.31
CA ILE A 91 -13.25 21.17 -1.93
C ILE A 91 -13.68 22.18 -0.87
N ALA A 92 -14.36 21.74 0.19
CA ALA A 92 -14.80 22.63 1.26
C ALA A 92 -13.62 23.39 1.91
N ARG A 93 -12.53 22.68 2.22
CA ARG A 93 -11.29 23.28 2.75
C ARG A 93 -10.71 24.33 1.80
N ALA A 94 -10.65 24.02 0.51
CA ALA A 94 -10.12 24.92 -0.51
C ALA A 94 -11.01 26.17 -0.70
N THR A 95 -12.33 26.00 -0.65
CA THR A 95 -13.30 27.10 -0.65
C THR A 95 -13.11 28.03 0.55
N VAL A 96 -12.92 27.48 1.75
CA VAL A 96 -12.64 28.29 2.96
C VAL A 96 -11.36 29.10 2.78
N LYS A 97 -10.26 28.50 2.31
CA LYS A 97 -9.01 29.22 2.03
C LYS A 97 -9.20 30.35 1.02
N TYR A 98 -9.98 30.10 -0.03
CA TYR A 98 -10.32 31.12 -1.03
C TYR A 98 -11.09 32.29 -0.41
N LEU A 99 -12.15 32.02 0.36
CA LEU A 99 -12.97 33.06 1.00
C LEU A 99 -12.17 33.88 2.03
N VAL A 100 -11.29 33.23 2.80
CA VAL A 100 -10.38 33.91 3.73
C VAL A 100 -9.42 34.81 2.95
N SER A 101 -8.81 34.30 1.88
CA SER A 101 -7.91 35.10 1.01
C SER A 101 -8.62 36.31 0.42
N LYS A 102 -9.89 36.16 0.04
CA LYS A 102 -10.74 37.25 -0.46
C LYS A 102 -11.03 38.31 0.58
N LYS A 103 -11.24 37.92 1.83
CA LYS A 103 -11.43 38.86 2.93
C LYS A 103 -10.13 39.64 3.19
N LEU A 104 -8.99 38.96 3.21
CA LEU A 104 -7.67 39.59 3.39
C LEU A 104 -7.33 40.58 2.25
N GLU A 105 -7.57 40.20 0.99
CA GLU A 105 -7.42 41.07 -0.18
C GLU A 105 -8.22 42.38 -0.01
N LYS A 106 -9.50 42.26 0.38
CA LYS A 106 -10.39 43.42 0.57
C LYS A 106 -9.94 44.30 1.73
N GLU A 107 -9.55 43.73 2.87
CA GLU A 107 -9.10 44.49 4.05
C GLU A 107 -7.76 45.19 3.78
N ALA A 108 -6.82 44.52 3.12
CA ALA A 108 -5.55 45.11 2.71
C ALA A 108 -5.74 46.24 1.71
N GLY A 109 -6.63 46.06 0.73
CA GLY A 109 -6.98 47.09 -0.26
C GLY A 109 -7.58 48.36 0.37
N LYS A 110 -8.42 48.21 1.40
CA LYS A 110 -8.98 49.34 2.15
C LYS A 110 -7.93 50.10 2.97
N LYS A 111 -6.94 49.41 3.52
CA LYS A 111 -5.93 50.01 4.41
C LYS A 111 -4.73 50.63 3.67
N GLY A 112 -4.31 50.04 2.55
CA GLY A 112 -3.08 50.44 1.85
C GLY A 112 -3.22 50.51 0.33
N GLY A 113 -4.45 50.64 -0.18
CA GLY A 113 -4.72 50.84 -1.60
C GLY A 113 -4.68 49.56 -2.44
N GLN A 114 -5.01 49.70 -3.73
CA GLN A 114 -5.21 48.58 -4.66
C GLN A 114 -3.96 47.70 -4.84
N LEU A 115 -2.77 48.30 -4.84
CA LEU A 115 -1.50 47.57 -4.96
C LEU A 115 -1.29 46.61 -3.78
N LEU A 116 -1.55 47.06 -2.54
CA LEU A 116 -1.42 46.21 -1.35
C LEU A 116 -2.45 45.06 -1.35
N GLY A 117 -3.67 45.34 -1.81
CA GLY A 117 -4.69 44.31 -2.00
C GLY A 117 -4.25 43.23 -3.00
N LEU A 118 -3.71 43.63 -4.15
CA LEU A 118 -3.21 42.71 -5.17
C LEU A 118 -2.03 41.86 -4.66
N LEU A 119 -1.07 42.47 -3.97
CA LEU A 119 0.06 41.74 -3.37
C LEU A 119 -0.42 40.72 -2.34
N THR A 120 -1.36 41.11 -1.47
CA THR A 120 -1.93 40.22 -0.46
C THR A 120 -2.63 39.02 -1.10
N LYS A 121 -3.38 39.25 -2.18
CA LYS A 121 -4.02 38.19 -2.94
C LYS A 121 -3.01 37.21 -3.52
N VAL A 122 -1.95 37.70 -4.17
CA VAL A 122 -0.92 36.85 -4.78
C VAL A 122 -0.24 36.00 -3.71
N THR A 123 0.17 36.61 -2.60
CA THR A 123 0.79 35.90 -1.48
C THR A 123 -0.14 34.86 -0.85
N ALA A 124 -1.42 35.22 -0.62
CA ALA A 124 -2.41 34.31 -0.07
C ALA A 124 -2.72 33.14 -1.02
N ASN A 125 -2.73 33.37 -2.34
CA ASN A 125 -2.91 32.33 -3.34
C ASN A 125 -1.74 31.32 -3.30
N ILE A 126 -0.50 31.81 -3.33
CA ILE A 126 0.70 30.97 -3.23
C ILE A 126 0.67 30.14 -1.93
N ALA A 127 0.38 30.78 -0.80
CA ALA A 127 0.27 30.09 0.48
C ALA A 127 -0.86 29.05 0.50
N SER A 128 -2.03 29.37 -0.07
CA SER A 128 -3.17 28.46 -0.18
C SER A 128 -2.81 27.20 -0.97
N VAL A 129 -2.18 27.38 -2.14
CA VAL A 129 -1.73 26.28 -3.01
C VAL A 129 -0.65 25.44 -2.34
N ALA A 130 0.34 26.07 -1.70
CA ALA A 130 1.44 25.38 -1.03
C ALA A 130 0.98 24.57 0.18
N THR A 131 0.04 25.10 0.95
CA THR A 131 -0.50 24.46 2.16
C THR A 131 -1.61 23.45 1.86
N GLU A 132 -2.11 23.37 0.62
CA GLU A 132 -3.10 22.38 0.25
C GLU A 132 -2.43 21.06 -0.14
N GLN A 133 -2.54 20.09 0.76
CA GLN A 133 -2.01 18.74 0.60
C GLN A 133 -3.04 17.68 0.98
N ALA A 134 -2.98 16.55 0.29
CA ALA A 134 -3.76 15.36 0.57
C ALA A 134 -3.13 14.55 1.71
N ASP A 135 -3.95 13.85 2.50
CA ASP A 135 -3.43 12.89 3.47
C ASP A 135 -2.95 11.62 2.75
N VAL A 136 -1.65 11.56 2.47
CA VAL A 136 -0.97 10.42 1.84
C VAL A 136 -0.37 9.43 2.85
N ARG A 137 -0.61 9.61 4.15
CA ARG A 137 -0.12 8.67 5.17
C ARG A 137 -0.82 7.32 4.98
N HIS A 138 -0.01 6.26 4.99
CA HIS A 138 -0.42 4.87 4.84
C HIS A 138 0.67 3.93 5.35
N TRP A 139 0.33 2.68 5.65
CA TRP A 139 1.30 1.66 6.02
C TRP A 139 2.07 1.16 4.79
N ARG A 140 3.30 1.65 4.63
CA ARG A 140 4.15 1.38 3.46
C ARG A 140 4.77 -0.02 3.43
N LEU A 141 4.78 -0.72 4.56
CA LEU A 141 5.46 -2.01 4.72
C LEU A 141 4.54 -3.23 4.54
N LEU A 142 3.22 -3.01 4.43
CA LEU A 142 2.28 -4.09 4.17
C LEU A 142 2.63 -4.84 2.87
N PRO A 143 2.39 -6.16 2.81
CA PRO A 143 2.49 -6.90 1.57
C PRO A 143 1.42 -6.48 0.55
N ALA A 144 1.67 -6.78 -0.71
CA ALA A 144 0.63 -6.71 -1.73
C ALA A 144 -0.38 -7.85 -1.55
N GLU A 145 0.11 -9.04 -1.22
CA GLU A 145 -0.71 -10.22 -0.98
C GLU A 145 -0.20 -11.01 0.22
N ILE A 146 -1.12 -11.68 0.91
CA ILE A 146 -0.80 -12.73 1.86
C ILE A 146 -1.16 -14.05 1.18
N ARG A 147 -0.20 -14.96 1.07
CA ARG A 147 -0.39 -16.30 0.52
C ARG A 147 -0.09 -17.34 1.59
N VAL A 148 -0.86 -18.42 1.62
CA VAL A 148 -0.73 -19.46 2.65
C VAL A 148 -0.56 -20.83 2.01
N GLY A 149 0.43 -21.58 2.47
CA GLY A 149 0.57 -23.01 2.20
C GLY A 149 0.40 -23.80 3.50
N ARG A 150 -0.21 -24.98 3.43
CA ARG A 150 -0.32 -25.91 4.56
C ARG A 150 0.04 -27.31 4.09
N THR A 151 0.79 -28.05 4.90
CA THR A 151 1.05 -29.46 4.67
C THR A 151 1.01 -30.25 5.97
N LEU A 152 0.51 -31.49 5.89
CA LEU A 152 0.54 -32.46 6.97
C LEU A 152 1.73 -33.40 6.74
N ILE A 153 2.57 -33.56 7.76
CA ILE A 153 3.76 -34.41 7.70
C ILE A 153 3.84 -35.30 8.96
N PRO A 154 4.39 -36.52 8.89
CA PRO A 154 4.62 -37.32 10.09
C PRO A 154 5.67 -36.66 11.00
N PRO A 155 5.71 -37.03 12.29
CA PRO A 155 6.80 -36.59 13.17
C PRO A 155 8.18 -36.98 12.62
N GLY A 156 9.19 -36.16 12.87
CA GLY A 156 10.56 -36.41 12.43
C GLY A 156 11.35 -35.13 12.16
N GLU A 157 12.57 -35.32 11.67
CA GLU A 157 13.48 -34.24 11.25
C GLU A 157 13.30 -33.93 9.77
N TYR A 158 13.26 -32.66 9.42
CA TYR A 158 13.00 -32.17 8.07
C TYR A 158 14.01 -31.09 7.67
N ARG A 159 14.32 -31.02 6.38
CA ARG A 159 14.87 -29.81 5.74
C ARG A 159 14.02 -29.48 4.53
N GLY A 160 14.07 -28.24 4.04
CA GLY A 160 13.26 -27.91 2.88
C GLY A 160 13.76 -26.75 2.06
N ASN A 161 12.96 -26.42 1.05
CA ASN A 161 13.08 -25.20 0.29
C ASN A 161 11.69 -24.69 -0.10
N ILE A 162 11.64 -23.41 -0.41
CA ILE A 162 10.52 -22.78 -1.10
C ILE A 162 11.05 -22.13 -2.38
N LYS A 163 10.45 -22.47 -3.51
CA LYS A 163 10.70 -21.86 -4.81
C LYS A 163 9.56 -20.90 -5.13
N PHE A 164 9.86 -19.62 -5.31
CA PHE A 164 8.89 -18.63 -5.75
C PHE A 164 8.84 -18.63 -7.28
N VAL A 165 7.65 -18.75 -7.84
CA VAL A 165 7.45 -18.82 -9.30
C VAL A 165 6.51 -17.72 -9.79
N ASP A 166 6.67 -17.30 -11.03
CA ASP A 166 5.79 -16.33 -11.70
C ASP A 166 4.49 -16.98 -12.20
N SER A 167 3.64 -16.21 -12.87
CA SER A 167 2.37 -16.73 -13.45
C SER A 167 2.56 -17.79 -14.52
N ARG A 168 3.74 -17.86 -15.15
CA ARG A 168 4.12 -18.86 -16.17
C ARG A 168 4.85 -20.06 -15.56
N GLY A 169 5.06 -20.08 -14.24
CA GLY A 169 5.80 -21.12 -13.54
C GLY A 169 7.33 -20.96 -13.60
N ALA A 170 7.85 -19.85 -14.13
CA ALA A 170 9.27 -19.57 -14.14
C ALA A 170 9.75 -19.20 -12.74
N ALA A 171 10.94 -19.67 -12.35
CA ALA A 171 11.52 -19.39 -11.04
C ALA A 171 11.89 -17.89 -10.93
N VAL A 172 11.38 -17.22 -9.89
CA VAL A 172 11.73 -15.83 -9.56
C VAL A 172 12.77 -15.79 -8.42
N GLY A 173 12.79 -16.81 -7.59
CA GLY A 173 13.79 -16.97 -6.52
C GLY A 173 13.49 -18.18 -5.65
N SER A 174 14.35 -18.45 -4.68
CA SER A 174 14.14 -19.53 -3.73
C SER A 174 14.70 -19.17 -2.36
N ARG A 175 14.21 -19.85 -1.32
CA ARG A 175 14.77 -19.80 0.03
C ARG A 175 14.87 -21.21 0.59
N GLU A 176 15.98 -21.49 1.23
CA GLU A 176 16.12 -22.73 2.01
C GLU A 176 15.34 -22.62 3.32
N ILE A 177 14.82 -23.75 3.76
CA ILE A 177 14.23 -23.94 5.07
C ILE A 177 15.24 -24.79 5.84
N ALA A 178 15.89 -24.16 6.82
CA ALA A 178 16.86 -24.81 7.69
C ALA A 178 16.25 -26.04 8.37
N SER A 179 17.11 -27.00 8.75
CA SER A 179 16.65 -28.24 9.37
C SER A 179 15.81 -27.98 10.61
N PHE A 180 14.74 -28.77 10.77
CA PHE A 180 13.79 -28.61 11.84
C PHE A 180 13.09 -29.92 12.22
N SER A 181 12.82 -30.06 13.51
CA SER A 181 12.10 -31.20 14.07
C SER A 181 10.60 -30.91 14.21
N MET A 182 9.80 -31.96 14.14
CA MET A 182 8.35 -31.93 14.34
C MET A 182 7.88 -33.11 15.20
N LYS A 183 7.06 -32.84 16.21
CA LYS A 183 6.40 -33.84 17.07
C LYS A 183 4.95 -34.09 16.62
N LYS A 184 4.36 -35.19 17.09
CA LYS A 184 2.95 -35.52 16.80
C LYS A 184 2.03 -34.42 17.33
N GLY A 185 1.15 -33.90 16.48
CA GLY A 185 0.22 -32.81 16.82
C GLY A 185 0.83 -31.41 16.81
N GLU A 186 2.14 -31.27 16.59
CA GLU A 186 2.81 -29.98 16.56
C GLU A 186 2.40 -29.17 15.33
N LYS A 187 2.25 -27.84 15.52
CA LYS A 187 2.03 -26.87 14.45
C LYS A 187 3.22 -25.94 14.36
N ARG A 188 3.79 -25.81 13.17
CA ARG A 188 4.93 -24.92 12.92
C ARG A 188 4.61 -23.91 11.83
N PHE A 189 5.06 -22.67 12.03
CA PHE A 189 4.81 -21.57 11.10
C PHE A 189 6.13 -21.05 10.53
N PHE A 190 6.19 -20.90 9.22
CA PHE A 190 7.27 -20.21 8.51
C PHE A 190 6.73 -18.96 7.86
N ILE A 191 7.22 -17.80 8.30
CA ILE A 191 6.83 -16.49 7.75
C ILE A 191 7.92 -16.01 6.80
N LEU A 192 7.54 -15.74 5.56
CA LEU A 192 8.45 -15.40 4.47
C LEU A 192 8.02 -14.07 3.86
N ARG A 193 8.99 -13.22 3.51
CA ARG A 193 8.75 -11.91 2.89
C ARG A 193 9.51 -11.81 1.57
N THR A 194 8.80 -11.50 0.49
CA THR A 194 9.39 -11.14 -0.81
C THR A 194 8.97 -9.73 -1.21
N LEU A 195 9.86 -9.01 -1.89
CA LEU A 195 9.62 -7.64 -2.34
C LEU A 195 9.54 -7.49 -3.86
N ASN A 196 9.76 -8.58 -4.61
CA ASN A 196 9.90 -8.65 -6.06
C ASN A 196 8.63 -9.17 -6.76
#